data_AF-A0A149TYG1-F1
#
_entry.id   AF-A0A149TYG1-F1
#
_cell.length_a   1.000
_cell.length_b   1.000
_cell.length_c   1.000
_cell.angle_alpha   90.00
_cell.angle_beta   90.00
_cell.angle_gamma   90.00
#
_symmetry.space_group_name_H-M   'P 1'
#
loop_
_entity.id
_entity.type
_entity.pdbx_description
1 polymer ?
#
loop_
_entity_poly.entity_id
_entity_poly.type
_entity_poly.pdbx_seq_one_letter_code
_entity_poly.pdbx_strand_id
1 'polypeptide(L)'
;MRQHKVMLGDKVLYQAAQLSHARRFAQARQAEGVACYVVPDTTVKKPRSVRINSLTGQPYKKPSCRNGAGPHRSATDDSAS
;
A
#
# COMPACT_ATOMS: atom_id res chain seq x y z
N MET A 1 4.37 -11.85 -0.35
CA MET A 1 3.96 -10.45 -0.03
C MET A 1 4.28 -9.61 -1.23
N ARG A 2 3.45 -8.63 -1.61
CA ARG A 2 3.80 -7.74 -2.72
C ARG A 2 5.00 -6.89 -2.30
N GLN A 3 6.01 -6.78 -3.16
CA GLN A 3 7.22 -6.01 -2.87
C GLN A 3 7.58 -5.08 -4.03
N HIS A 4 7.25 -3.81 -3.88
CA HIS A 4 7.63 -2.75 -4.80
C HIS A 4 9.11 -2.43 -4.64
N LYS A 5 9.83 -2.31 -5.76
CA LYS A 5 11.26 -2.01 -5.76
C LYS A 5 11.48 -0.60 -6.28
N VAL A 6 12.45 0.11 -5.71
CA VAL A 6 13.01 1.32 -6.28
C VAL A 6 14.37 0.93 -6.87
N MET A 7 14.53 1.20 -8.14
CA MET A 7 15.72 0.87 -8.93
C MET A 7 16.55 2.13 -9.16
N LEU A 8 17.86 1.94 -9.18
CA LEU A 8 18.85 2.91 -9.64
C LEU A 8 19.67 2.21 -10.72
N GLY A 9 19.37 2.49 -11.99
CA GLY A 9 19.85 1.67 -13.10
C GLY A 9 19.44 0.21 -12.92
N ASP A 10 20.43 -0.67 -12.78
CA ASP A 10 20.25 -2.13 -12.61
C ASP A 10 20.26 -2.58 -11.14
N LYS A 11 20.50 -1.67 -10.20
CA LYS A 11 20.60 -2.00 -8.77
C LYS A 11 19.31 -1.67 -8.03
N VAL A 12 18.91 -2.54 -7.10
CA VAL A 12 17.81 -2.26 -6.17
C VAL A 12 18.31 -1.34 -5.07
N LEU A 13 17.70 -0.17 -4.95
CA LEU A 13 18.05 0.82 -3.92
C LEU A 13 17.15 0.70 -2.68
N TYR A 14 15.87 0.38 -2.88
CA TYR A 14 14.90 0.27 -1.80
C TYR A 14 13.78 -0.72 -2.15
N GLN A 15 13.22 -1.39 -1.14
CA GLN A 15 12.10 -2.32 -1.31
C GLN A 15 11.03 -2.09 -0.25
N ALA A 16 9.77 -2.01 -0.67
CA ALA A 16 8.64 -1.74 0.21
C ALA A 16 7.43 -2.62 -0.11
N ALA A 17 6.66 -2.97 0.92
CA ALA A 17 5.43 -3.73 0.76
C ALA A 17 4.27 -2.90 0.17
N GLN A 18 4.35 -1.57 0.27
CA GLN A 18 3.35 -0.62 -0.22
C GLN A 18 3.92 0.24 -1.35
N LEU A 19 3.12 0.46 -2.40
CA LEU A 19 3.50 1.28 -3.54
C LEU A 19 3.72 2.74 -3.17
N SER A 20 2.93 3.27 -2.24
CA SER A 20 3.05 4.64 -1.73
C SER A 20 4.43 4.92 -1.13
N HIS A 21 4.97 3.96 -0.34
CA HIS A 21 6.29 4.09 0.27
C HIS A 21 7.40 4.12 -0.77
N ALA A 22 7.35 3.20 -1.75
CA ALA A 22 8.33 3.18 -2.84
C ALA A 22 8.30 4.47 -3.67
N ARG A 23 7.11 5.04 -3.93
CA ARG A 23 6.96 6.31 -4.64
C ARG A 23 7.54 7.49 -3.88
N ARG A 24 7.20 7.64 -2.60
CA ARG A 24 7.74 8.72 -1.75
C ARG A 24 9.27 8.67 -1.69
N PHE A 25 9.83 7.47 -1.55
CA PHE A 25 11.28 7.30 -1.54
C PHE A 25 11.92 7.73 -2.87
N ALA A 26 11.37 7.27 -4.00
CA ALA A 26 11.89 7.65 -5.32
C ALA A 26 11.80 9.17 -5.55
N GLN A 27 10.69 9.81 -5.18
CA GLN A 27 10.53 11.26 -5.30
C GLN A 27 11.55 12.05 -4.48
N ALA A 28 11.79 11.63 -3.23
CA ALA A 28 12.80 12.27 -2.39
C ALA A 28 14.20 12.19 -3.02
N ARG A 29 14.56 11.02 -3.57
CA ARG A 29 15.86 10.81 -4.23
C ARG A 29 15.97 11.55 -5.56
N GLN A 30 14.90 11.62 -6.33
CA GLN A 30 14.86 12.44 -7.54
C GLN A 30 15.04 13.93 -7.23
N ALA A 31 14.48 14.43 -6.12
CA ALA A 31 14.71 15.80 -5.67
C ALA A 31 16.17 16.07 -5.27
N GLU A 32 16.90 15.04 -4.84
CA GLU A 32 18.35 15.07 -4.60
C GLU A 32 19.18 14.90 -5.90
N GLY A 33 18.54 14.75 -7.06
CA GLY A 33 19.21 14.55 -8.35
C GLY A 33 19.56 13.09 -8.68
N VAL A 34 19.06 12.13 -7.90
CA VAL A 34 19.31 10.70 -8.12
C VAL A 34 18.26 10.12 -9.07
N ALA A 35 18.70 9.67 -10.26
CA ALA A 35 17.85 9.08 -11.29
C ALA A 35 17.34 7.66 -10.93
N CYS A 36 16.40 7.59 -9.99
CA CYS A 36 15.76 6.35 -9.56
C CYS A 36 14.33 6.23 -10.06
N TYR A 37 13.81 5.01 -10.17
CA TYR A 37 12.44 4.74 -10.62
C TYR A 37 11.82 3.58 -9.85
N VAL A 38 10.49 3.57 -9.75
CA VAL A 38 9.76 2.53 -9.02
C VAL A 38 9.31 1.44 -9.99
N VAL A 39 9.62 0.18 -9.66
CA VAL A 39 9.08 -1.01 -10.30
C VAL A 39 7.97 -1.58 -9.40
N PRO A 40 6.69 -1.41 -9.78
CA PRO A 40 5.58 -1.95 -9.01
C PRO A 40 5.53 -3.47 -9.15
N ASP A 41 5.38 -4.17 -8.03
CA ASP A 41 5.06 -5.59 -8.07
C ASP A 41 3.59 -5.77 -8.50
N THR A 42 3.40 -6.28 -9.71
CA THR A 42 2.10 -6.57 -10.31
C THR A 42 1.61 -7.98 -9.99
N THR A 43 2.35 -8.76 -9.18
CA THR A 43 1.92 -10.12 -8.81
C THR A 43 0.49 -10.11 -8.26
N VAL A 44 -0.37 -10.88 -8.92
CA VAL A 44 -1.77 -11.01 -8.53
C VAL A 44 -1.82 -11.70 -7.17
N LYS A 45 -2.45 -11.05 -6.18
CA LYS A 45 -2.64 -11.67 -4.86
C LYS A 45 -3.53 -12.89 -5.05
N LYS A 46 -3.07 -14.07 -4.62
CA LYS A 46 -3.92 -15.26 -4.58
C LYS A 46 -5.15 -14.95 -3.71
N PRO A 47 -6.39 -15.18 -4.18
CA PRO A 47 -7.57 -14.97 -3.36
C PRO A 47 -7.48 -15.87 -2.13
N ARG A 48 -7.75 -15.29 -0.96
CA ARG A 48 -7.73 -16.02 0.31
C ARG A 48 -8.92 -16.98 0.29
N SER A 49 -8.67 -18.29 0.42
CA SER A 49 -9.73 -19.29 0.42
C SER A 49 -10.72 -19.01 1.55
N VAL A 50 -12.01 -19.19 1.24
CA VAL A 50 -13.06 -19.11 2.25
C VAL A 50 -12.94 -20.34 3.13
N ARG A 51 -12.83 -20.14 4.45
CA ARG A 51 -12.88 -21.25 5.40
C ARG A 51 -14.33 -21.72 5.50
N ILE A 52 -14.55 -23.00 5.22
CA ILE A 52 -15.83 -23.67 5.38
C ILE A 52 -15.86 -24.33 6.76
N ASN A 53 -16.98 -24.18 7.47
CA ASN A 53 -17.24 -24.91 8.70
C ASN A 53 -17.54 -26.37 8.37
N SER A 54 -16.78 -27.31 8.94
CA SER A 54 -16.95 -28.75 8.69
C SER A 54 -18.25 -29.32 9.25
N LEU A 55 -18.84 -28.70 10.27
CA LEU A 55 -20.07 -29.18 10.91
C LEU A 55 -21.34 -28.76 10.18
N THR A 56 -21.31 -27.61 9.50
CA THR A 56 -22.51 -27.04 8.85
C THR A 56 -22.38 -26.91 7.33
N GLY A 57 -21.18 -27.11 6.78
CA GLY A 57 -20.88 -26.88 5.36
C GLY A 57 -20.93 -25.40 4.94
N GLN A 58 -21.20 -24.48 5.88
CA GLN A 58 -21.36 -23.06 5.59
C GLN A 58 -20.04 -22.29 5.76
N PRO A 59 -19.81 -21.21 5.01
CA PRO A 59 -18.65 -20.35 5.21
C PRO A 59 -18.71 -19.66 6.57
N TYR A 60 -17.57 -19.54 7.25
CA TYR A 60 -17.49 -18.73 8.47
C TYR A 60 -17.80 -17.26 8.14
N LYS A 61 -18.73 -16.65 8.89
CA LYS A 61 -19.00 -15.21 8.83
C LYS A 61 -17.73 -14.47 9.29
N LYS A 62 -17.05 -13.79 8.36
CA LYS A 62 -15.95 -12.89 8.71
C LYS A 62 -16.56 -11.63 9.33
N PRO A 63 -16.03 -11.09 10.44
CA PRO A 63 -16.29 -9.69 10.76
C PRO A 63 -15.70 -8.87 9.61
N SER A 64 -16.55 -8.18 8.85
CA SER A 64 -16.07 -7.18 7.90
C SER A 64 -15.38 -6.09 8.73
N CYS A 65 -14.06 -6.08 8.75
CA CYS A 65 -13.33 -4.90 9.19
C CYS A 65 -13.73 -3.76 8.24
N ARG A 66 -14.64 -2.90 8.71
CA ARG A 66 -14.95 -1.60 8.13
C ARG A 66 -13.62 -0.87 7.95
N ASN A 67 -13.20 -0.70 6.70
CA ASN A 67 -12.10 0.20 6.38
C ASN A 67 -12.58 1.64 6.64
N GLY A 68 -11.94 2.30 7.61
CA GLY A 68 -11.74 3.75 7.65
C GLY A 68 -12.98 4.65 7.51
N ALA A 69 -13.78 4.76 8.56
CA ALA A 69 -14.48 6.01 8.86
C ALA A 69 -13.88 6.57 10.16
N GLY A 70 -12.65 7.09 10.06
CA GLY A 70 -12.17 8.04 11.05
C GLY A 70 -12.90 9.37 10.81
N PRO A 71 -13.26 10.14 11.87
CA PRO A 71 -13.93 11.42 11.68
C PRO A 71 -13.06 12.35 10.83
N HIS A 72 -13.65 12.82 9.74
CA HIS A 72 -13.12 13.85 8.87
C HIS A 72 -12.92 15.13 9.71
N ARG A 73 -11.68 15.40 10.16
CA ARG A 73 -11.32 16.74 10.64
C ARG A 73 -11.25 17.64 9.42
N SER A 74 -12.38 18.24 9.06
CA SER A 74 -12.42 19.43 8.23
C SER A 74 -11.61 20.51 8.94
N ALA A 75 -10.42 20.82 8.42
CA ALA A 75 -9.72 22.05 8.74
C ALA A 75 -10.59 23.20 8.25
N THR A 76 -11.23 23.89 9.19
CA THR A 76 -11.85 25.18 8.94
C THR A 76 -10.75 26.24 8.92
N ASP A 77 -10.68 26.91 7.77
CA ASP A 77 -10.38 28.32 7.56
C ASP A 77 -9.19 28.96 8.25
N ASP A 78 -8.18 29.20 7.41
CA ASP A 78 -7.36 30.39 7.32
C ASP A 78 -8.22 31.67 7.38
N SER A 79 -8.08 32.48 8.44
CA SER A 79 -8.40 33.92 8.45
C SER A 79 -8.09 34.53 9.82
N ALA A 80 -6.92 35.15 9.96
CA ALA A 80 -6.73 36.29 10.85
C ALA A 80 -5.54 37.12 10.33
N SER A 81 -5.88 38.32 9.87
CA SER A 81 -5.03 39.39 9.35
C SER A 81 -3.94 39.86 10.30
#